data_AF-A0A2N6FJJ9-F1
#
_entry.id   AF-A0A2N6FJJ9-F1
#
_cell.length_a   1.000
_cell.length_b   1.000
_cell.length_c   1.000
_cell.angle_alpha   90.00
_cell.angle_beta   90.00
_cell.angle_gamma   90.00
#
_symmetry.space_group_name_H-M   'P 1'
#
loop_
_entity.id
_entity.type
_entity.pdbx_description
1 polymer ?
#
loop_
_entity_poly.entity_id
_entity_poly.type
_entity_poly.pdbx_seq_one_letter_code
_entity_poly.pdbx_strand_id
1 'polypeptide(L)'
;MHAALATLLRADSDLLVFDVNERSITHRLAVYLERHFPGWNVDCEYNRDFEDPKRMDLQRRNIDSADTQATTVFPDIIVHKRGTDQNLVVIEMKKSSNPDGPGFDFQKLNEFKAQLGYQFAIFIEVRTGNCDPSVNRIEWV
;
A
#
# COMPACT_ATOMS: atom_id res chain seq x y z
N MET A 1 -5.15 12.08 0.08
CA MET A 1 -5.32 11.03 -0.94
C MET A 1 -5.64 11.60 -2.33
N HIS A 2 -6.85 12.14 -2.57
CA HIS A 2 -7.27 12.59 -3.92
C HIS A 2 -6.31 13.59 -4.59
N ALA A 3 -5.79 14.58 -3.86
CA ALA A 3 -4.85 15.56 -4.42
C ALA A 3 -3.52 14.94 -4.88
N ALA A 4 -3.02 13.93 -4.15
CA ALA A 4 -1.79 13.22 -4.50
C ALA A 4 -2.01 12.34 -5.74
N LEU A 5 -3.13 11.61 -5.80
CA LEU A 5 -3.50 10.81 -6.99
C LEU A 5 -3.74 11.67 -8.23
N ALA A 6 -4.42 12.81 -8.09
CA ALA A 6 -4.61 13.75 -9.20
C ALA A 6 -3.28 14.33 -9.68
N THR A 7 -2.30 14.50 -8.79
CA THR A 7 -0.97 14.95 -9.15
C THR A 7 -0.18 13.85 -9.85
N LEU A 8 -0.26 12.60 -9.38
CA LEU A 8 0.31 11.43 -10.04
C LEU A 8 -0.20 11.30 -11.49
N LEU A 9 -1.52 11.33 -11.68
CA LEU A 9 -2.13 11.23 -13.02
C LEU A 9 -1.72 12.36 -13.96
N ARG A 10 -1.48 13.58 -13.42
CA ARG A 10 -1.13 14.75 -14.23
C ARG A 10 0.36 14.88 -14.52
N ALA A 11 1.20 14.61 -13.52
CA ALA A 11 2.63 14.92 -13.57
C ALA A 11 3.49 13.70 -13.92
N ASP A 12 2.99 12.49 -13.68
CA ASP A 12 3.70 11.23 -13.97
C ASP A 12 2.83 10.29 -14.82
N SER A 13 1.95 10.83 -15.69
CA SER A 13 1.03 10.07 -16.54
C SER A 13 1.71 8.96 -17.32
N ASP A 14 2.92 9.22 -17.81
CA ASP A 14 3.73 8.31 -18.62
C ASP A 14 3.99 6.98 -17.91
N LEU A 15 4.14 6.99 -16.57
CA LEU A 15 4.30 5.76 -15.79
C LEU A 15 3.07 4.86 -15.93
N LEU A 16 1.87 5.44 -15.92
CA LEU A 16 0.63 4.69 -16.03
C LEU A 16 0.36 4.28 -17.47
N VAL A 17 0.60 5.16 -18.44
CA VAL A 17 0.41 4.89 -19.88
C VAL A 17 1.32 3.74 -20.34
N PHE A 18 2.59 3.76 -19.93
CA PHE A 18 3.57 2.72 -20.30
C PHE A 18 3.48 1.45 -19.45
N ASP A 19 2.45 1.32 -18.62
CA ASP A 19 2.21 0.16 -17.75
C ASP A 19 3.44 -0.24 -16.92
N VAL A 20 4.16 0.75 -16.39
CA VAL A 20 5.40 0.48 -15.65
C VAL A 20 5.12 -0.36 -14.39
N ASN A 21 6.19 -0.86 -13.77
CA ASN A 21 6.09 -1.64 -12.55
C ASN A 21 5.40 -0.84 -11.41
N GLU A 22 4.56 -1.51 -10.63
CA GLU A 22 3.82 -0.94 -9.49
C GLU A 22 4.72 -0.14 -8.55
N ARG A 23 5.92 -0.63 -8.24
CA ARG A 23 6.88 0.07 -7.35
C ARG A 23 7.22 1.47 -7.82
N SER A 24 7.38 1.68 -9.13
CA SER A 24 7.67 3.01 -9.68
C SER A 24 6.49 3.97 -9.50
N ILE A 25 5.27 3.48 -9.72
CA ILE A 25 4.04 4.26 -9.54
C ILE A 25 3.81 4.56 -8.06
N THR A 26 3.98 3.55 -7.20
CA THR A 26 3.86 3.62 -5.73
C THR A 26 4.81 4.65 -5.15
N HIS A 27 6.09 4.62 -5.57
CA HIS A 27 7.08 5.60 -5.14
C HIS A 27 6.65 7.04 -5.47
N ARG A 28 6.18 7.30 -6.69
CA ARG A 28 5.71 8.64 -7.08
C ARG A 28 4.49 9.08 -6.29
N LEU A 29 3.55 8.18 -6.04
CA LEU A 29 2.41 8.46 -5.19
C LEU A 29 2.87 8.82 -3.76
N ALA A 30 3.81 8.08 -3.18
CA ALA A 30 4.37 8.36 -1.86
C ALA A 30 5.01 9.76 -1.79
N VAL A 31 5.80 10.16 -2.80
CA VAL A 31 6.39 11.51 -2.89
C VAL A 31 5.32 12.62 -2.85
N TYR A 32 4.18 12.41 -3.52
CA TYR A 32 3.09 13.38 -3.48
C TYR A 32 2.30 13.35 -2.17
N LEU A 33 2.13 12.17 -1.57
CA LEU A 33 1.49 12.02 -0.27
C LEU A 33 2.30 12.70 0.84
N GLU A 34 3.64 12.58 0.83
CA GLU A 34 4.53 13.14 1.87
C GLU A 34 4.27 14.62 2.15
N ARG A 35 3.99 15.40 1.10
CA ARG A 35 3.67 16.84 1.19
C ARG A 35 2.40 17.14 1.99
N HIS A 36 1.52 16.16 2.14
CA HIS A 36 0.24 16.28 2.84
C HIS A 36 0.28 15.77 4.29
N PHE A 37 1.40 15.19 4.74
CA PHE A 37 1.54 14.65 6.08
C PHE A 37 2.72 15.29 6.84
N PRO A 38 2.65 16.61 7.12
CA PRO A 38 3.73 17.29 7.83
C PRO A 38 3.98 16.64 9.20
N GLY A 39 5.26 16.37 9.46
CA GLY A 39 5.72 15.71 10.67
C GLY A 39 5.62 14.19 10.64
N TRP A 40 4.94 13.56 9.69
CA TRP A 40 4.95 12.10 9.53
C TRP A 40 5.97 11.67 8.48
N ASN A 41 6.32 10.39 8.49
CA ASN A 41 7.12 9.75 7.46
C ASN A 41 6.19 9.03 6.48
N VAL A 42 6.45 9.15 5.18
CA VAL A 42 5.77 8.38 4.13
C VAL A 42 6.80 7.49 3.47
N ASP A 43 6.73 6.18 3.74
CA ASP A 43 7.72 5.21 3.30
C ASP A 43 7.10 4.12 2.45
N CYS A 44 7.81 3.70 1.41
CA CYS A 44 7.46 2.53 0.60
C CYS A 44 8.13 1.27 1.13
N GLU A 45 7.44 0.13 1.06
CA GLU A 45 7.95 -1.20 1.40
C GLU A 45 8.66 -1.26 2.76
N TYR A 46 8.22 -0.42 3.72
CA TYR A 46 8.88 -0.29 5.02
C TYR A 46 8.65 -1.54 5.87
N ASN A 47 9.72 -2.32 6.02
CA ASN A 47 9.70 -3.67 6.58
C ASN A 47 10.11 -3.74 8.05
N ARG A 48 10.03 -2.62 8.78
CA ARG A 48 10.39 -2.57 10.20
C ARG A 48 9.19 -2.23 11.07
N ASP A 49 9.18 -2.80 12.26
CA ASP A 49 8.35 -2.39 13.38
C ASP A 49 9.32 -2.08 14.52
N PHE A 50 9.53 -0.80 14.81
CA PHE A 50 10.71 -0.33 15.52
C PHE A 50 12.03 -0.88 14.92
N GLU A 51 12.77 -1.69 15.68
CA GLU A 51 14.03 -2.33 15.26
C GLU A 51 13.79 -3.71 14.64
N ASP A 52 12.64 -4.33 14.93
CA ASP A 52 12.30 -5.67 14.50
C ASP A 52 11.78 -5.72 13.06
N PRO A 53 11.94 -6.85 12.35
CA PRO A 53 11.25 -7.06 11.09
C PRO A 53 9.73 -6.97 11.27
N LYS A 54 9.06 -6.21 10.41
CA LYS A 54 7.60 -6.10 10.39
C LYS A 54 6.99 -7.45 10.01
N ARG A 55 6.31 -8.08 10.95
CA ARG A 55 5.69 -9.40 10.80
C ARG A 55 4.20 -9.33 11.04
N MET A 56 3.46 -10.16 10.32
CA MET A 56 2.02 -10.26 10.43
C MET A 56 1.61 -11.71 10.27
N ASP A 57 0.67 -12.16 11.09
CA ASP A 57 0.04 -13.45 10.93
C ASP A 57 -1.02 -13.36 9.83
N LEU A 58 -0.85 -14.17 8.79
CA LEU A 58 -1.72 -14.21 7.63
C LEU A 58 -2.25 -15.63 7.48
N GLN A 59 -3.55 -15.83 7.77
CA GLN A 59 -4.21 -17.09 7.49
C GLN A 59 -4.20 -17.37 5.98
N ARG A 60 -3.22 -18.15 5.51
CA ARG A 60 -3.17 -18.63 4.12
C ARG A 60 -4.19 -19.76 3.98
N ARG A 61 -5.18 -19.58 3.10
CA ARG A 61 -6.30 -20.52 2.91
C ARG A 61 -5.95 -21.95 2.46
N ASN A 62 -4.68 -22.34 2.29
CA ASN A 62 -4.30 -23.67 1.77
C ASN A 62 -2.90 -24.13 2.23
N ILE A 63 -2.65 -24.29 3.53
CA ILE A 63 -1.58 -25.20 3.98
C ILE A 63 -2.09 -25.97 5.20
N ASP A 64 -2.23 -27.29 5.06
CA ASP A 64 -2.39 -28.25 6.15
C ASP A 64 -1.12 -28.27 7.01
N SER A 65 -0.92 -27.25 7.83
CA SER A 65 0.11 -27.26 8.86
C SER A 65 -0.33 -26.37 9.99
N ALA A 66 -0.31 -26.92 11.20
CA ALA A 66 -0.65 -26.30 12.48
C ALA A 66 0.33 -25.18 12.91
N ASP A 67 0.79 -24.38 11.96
CA ASP A 67 1.85 -23.39 12.11
C ASP A 67 1.31 -22.03 11.66
N THR A 68 0.76 -21.29 12.63
CA THR A 68 0.46 -19.86 12.52
C THR A 68 1.80 -19.10 12.53
N GLN A 69 2.57 -19.20 11.45
CA GLN A 69 3.87 -18.53 11.36
C GLN A 69 3.72 -17.10 10.81
N ALA A 70 4.02 -16.12 11.66
CA ALA A 70 4.06 -14.72 11.29
C ALA A 70 5.06 -14.48 10.14
N THR A 71 4.56 -13.94 9.03
CA THR A 71 5.37 -13.68 7.83
C THR A 71 5.83 -12.24 7.78
N THR A 72 7.04 -12.00 7.25
CA THR A 72 7.51 -10.63 7.01
C THR A 72 6.64 -9.99 5.93
N VAL A 73 6.12 -8.79 6.20
CA VAL A 73 5.23 -8.07 5.30
C VAL A 73 5.82 -6.73 4.87
N PHE A 74 5.45 -6.32 3.66
CA PHE A 74 5.97 -5.13 2.98
C PHE A 74 4.78 -4.37 2.40
N PRO A 75 4.18 -3.44 3.16
CA PRO A 75 3.11 -2.61 2.62
C PRO A 75 3.63 -1.67 1.54
N ASP A 76 2.83 -1.38 0.52
CA ASP A 76 3.26 -0.54 -0.61
C ASP A 76 3.62 0.88 -0.16
N ILE A 77 2.76 1.51 0.64
CA ILE A 77 3.02 2.82 1.26
C ILE A 77 2.48 2.81 2.68
N ILE A 78 3.26 3.37 3.61
CA ILE A 78 2.81 3.65 4.97
C ILE A 78 3.02 5.10 5.33
N VAL A 79 2.14 5.61 6.19
CA VAL A 79 2.28 6.89 6.88
C VAL A 79 2.43 6.58 8.36
N HIS A 80 3.61 6.86 8.91
CA HIS A 80 4.00 6.43 10.26
C HIS A 80 5.06 7.36 10.85
N LYS A 81 5.50 7.08 12.08
CA LYS A 81 6.66 7.71 12.70
C LYS A 81 7.72 6.65 12.91
N ARG A 82 8.87 6.81 12.24
CA ARG A 82 9.99 5.87 12.38
C ARG A 82 10.47 5.80 13.83
N GLY A 83 10.71 4.58 14.32
CA GLY A 83 11.18 4.34 15.70
C GLY A 83 10.10 4.49 16.78
N THR A 84 8.82 4.58 16.41
CA THR A 84 7.69 4.56 17.35
C THR A 84 6.63 3.54 16.88
N ASP A 85 5.58 3.35 17.69
CA ASP A 85 4.40 2.53 17.38
C ASP A 85 3.30 3.34 16.68
N GLN A 86 3.59 4.59 16.30
CA GLN A 86 2.59 5.48 15.72
C GLN A 86 2.43 5.18 14.23
N ASN A 87 1.46 4.33 13.91
CA ASN A 87 1.08 3.93 12.57
C ASN A 87 -0.26 4.60 12.17
N LEU A 88 -0.24 5.49 11.17
CA LEU A 88 -1.42 6.27 10.77
C LEU A 88 -2.18 5.60 9.63
N VAL A 89 -1.53 5.42 8.48
CA VAL A 89 -2.18 4.89 7.26
C VAL A 89 -1.31 3.81 6.65
N VAL A 90 -1.93 2.69 6.29
CA VAL A 90 -1.35 1.71 5.36
C VAL A 90 -2.11 1.76 4.04
N ILE A 91 -1.39 1.70 2.93
CA ILE A 91 -1.95 1.76 1.58
C ILE A 91 -1.40 0.59 0.78
N GLU A 92 -2.29 -0.16 0.14
CA GLU A 92 -1.96 -1.15 -0.89
C GLU A 92 -2.45 -0.62 -2.24
N MET A 93 -1.60 -0.68 -3.25
CA MET A 93 -1.89 -0.15 -4.58
C MET A 93 -1.68 -1.23 -5.64
N LYS A 94 -2.68 -1.41 -6.50
CA LYS A 94 -2.61 -2.35 -7.62
C LYS A 94 -2.93 -1.69 -8.95
N LYS A 95 -2.34 -2.24 -10.01
CA LYS A 95 -2.76 -1.98 -11.39
C LYS A 95 -3.96 -2.86 -11.74
N SER A 96 -4.90 -2.33 -12.52
CA SER A 96 -6.03 -3.10 -13.05
C SER A 96 -5.62 -4.18 -14.05
N SER A 97 -4.40 -4.12 -14.59
CA SER A 97 -3.83 -5.14 -15.48
C SER A 97 -3.38 -6.40 -14.73
N ASN A 98 -3.34 -6.38 -13.39
CA ASN A 98 -2.90 -7.51 -12.59
C ASN A 98 -4.10 -8.44 -12.27
N PRO A 99 -4.06 -9.74 -12.66
CA PRO A 99 -5.23 -10.62 -12.62
C PRO A 99 -5.62 -11.13 -11.23
N ASP A 100 -4.85 -10.83 -10.19
CA ASP A 100 -5.13 -11.31 -8.83
C ASP A 100 -6.29 -10.54 -8.18
N GLY A 101 -7.32 -11.27 -7.74
CA GLY A 101 -8.47 -10.68 -7.05
C GLY A 101 -8.08 -9.99 -5.73
N PRO A 102 -8.77 -8.91 -5.32
CA PRO A 102 -8.34 -8.04 -4.23
C PRO A 102 -8.56 -8.64 -2.83
N GLY A 103 -9.15 -9.85 -2.72
CA GLY A 103 -9.55 -10.43 -1.45
C GLY A 103 -8.39 -10.66 -0.47
N PHE A 104 -7.20 -11.01 -0.98
CA PHE A 104 -6.01 -11.15 -0.14
C PHE A 104 -5.47 -9.79 0.33
N ASP A 105 -5.58 -8.74 -0.49
CA ASP A 105 -5.15 -7.39 -0.11
C ASP A 105 -6.06 -6.80 0.97
N PHE A 106 -7.38 -7.00 0.87
CA PHE A 106 -8.31 -6.62 1.93
C PHE A 106 -8.05 -7.38 3.24
N GLN A 107 -7.71 -8.67 3.16
CA GLN A 107 -7.31 -9.43 4.35
C GLN A 107 -6.04 -8.82 4.97
N LYS A 108 -4.98 -8.59 4.18
CA LYS A 108 -3.74 -7.94 4.66
C LYS A 108 -4.03 -6.59 5.33
N LEU A 109 -4.83 -5.74 4.68
CA LEU A 109 -5.19 -4.41 5.18
C LEU A 109 -5.91 -4.47 6.53
N ASN A 110 -6.83 -5.42 6.72
CA ASN A 110 -7.48 -5.64 8.01
C ASN A 110 -6.49 -6.10 9.08
N GLU A 111 -5.57 -7.00 8.74
CA GLU A 111 -4.56 -7.48 9.68
C GLU A 111 -3.54 -6.38 10.04
N PHE A 112 -3.19 -5.47 9.13
CA PHE A 112 -2.37 -4.31 9.46
C PHE A 112 -3.02 -3.43 10.54
N LYS A 113 -4.35 -3.24 10.48
CA LYS A 113 -5.08 -2.51 11.53
C LYS A 113 -5.12 -3.30 12.83
N ALA A 114 -5.47 -4.58 12.75
CA ALA A 114 -5.70 -5.43 13.92
C ALA A 114 -4.41 -5.76 14.69
N GLN A 115 -3.32 -6.05 13.99
CA GLN A 115 -2.07 -6.54 14.56
C GLN A 115 -0.98 -5.47 14.69
N LEU A 116 -0.96 -4.47 13.79
CA LEU A 116 0.12 -3.48 13.69
C LEU A 116 -0.34 -2.05 13.99
N GLY A 117 -1.58 -1.87 14.46
CA GLY A 117 -2.06 -0.61 15.03
C GLY A 117 -2.26 0.53 14.02
N TYR A 118 -2.36 0.24 12.72
CA TYR A 118 -2.70 1.27 11.73
C TYR A 118 -4.11 1.80 11.94
N GLN A 119 -4.27 3.12 11.98
CA GLN A 119 -5.59 3.75 12.17
C GLN A 119 -6.46 3.65 10.92
N PHE A 120 -5.85 3.77 9.74
CA PHE A 120 -6.53 3.71 8.45
C PHE A 120 -5.83 2.74 7.51
N ALA A 121 -6.63 2.04 6.71
CA ALA A 121 -6.16 1.17 5.67
C ALA A 121 -6.87 1.52 4.35
N ILE A 122 -6.12 1.64 3.27
CA ILE A 122 -6.66 2.08 1.97
C ILE A 122 -6.20 1.14 0.88
N PHE A 123 -7.14 0.64 0.08
CA PHE A 123 -6.87 -0.04 -1.17
C PHE A 123 -7.05 0.93 -2.34
N ILE A 124 -6.08 0.97 -3.25
CA ILE A 124 -6.12 1.81 -4.45
C ILE A 124 -5.94 0.92 -5.68
N GLU A 125 -6.84 1.05 -6.64
CA GLU A 125 -6.67 0.46 -7.97
C GLU A 125 -6.51 1.56 -9.02
N VAL A 126 -5.44 1.48 -9.80
CA VAL A 126 -5.17 2.39 -10.93
C VAL A 126 -5.25 1.66 -12.27
N ARG A 127 -5.78 2.34 -13.27
CA ARG A 127 -5.80 1.88 -14.65
C ARG A 127 -4.51 2.28 -15.36
N THR A 128 -3.89 1.32 -16.02
CA THR A 128 -2.62 1.47 -16.73
C THR A 128 -2.66 0.77 -18.09
N GLY A 129 -1.65 1.03 -18.94
CA GLY A 129 -1.50 0.38 -20.25
C GLY A 129 -2.43 0.91 -21.35
N ASN A 130 -3.03 2.08 -21.12
CA ASN A 130 -3.91 2.77 -22.05
C ASN A 130 -3.55 4.26 -22.14
N CYS A 131 -4.06 4.96 -23.16
CA CYS A 131 -3.83 6.41 -23.32
C CYS A 131 -4.63 7.30 -22.36
N ASP A 132 -5.47 6.71 -21.50
CA ASP A 132 -6.31 7.41 -20.53
C ASP A 132 -6.18 6.73 -19.14
N PRO A 133 -5.06 6.98 -18.43
CA PRO A 133 -4.83 6.42 -17.10
C PRO A 133 -5.74 7.10 -16.08
N SER A 134 -6.28 6.33 -15.15
CA SER A 134 -7.24 6.83 -14.17
C SER A 134 -7.18 6.05 -12.85
N VAL A 135 -7.77 6.59 -11.81
CA VAL A 135 -8.04 5.80 -10.59
C VAL A 135 -9.36 5.05 -10.79
N ASN A 136 -9.33 3.73 -10.72
CA ASN A 136 -10.53 2.90 -10.84
C ASN A 136 -11.28 2.80 -9.50
N ARG A 137 -10.55 2.63 -8.40
CA ARG A 137 -11.12 2.38 -7.08
C ARG A 137 -10.24 2.98 -5.99
N ILE A 138 -10.88 3.54 -4.98
CA ILE A 138 -10.28 3.88 -3.70
C ILE A 138 -11.23 3.34 -2.63
N GLU A 139 -10.74 2.46 -1.77
CA GLU A 139 -11.55 1.84 -0.72
C GLU A 139 -10.89 2.00 0.64
N TRP A 140 -11.68 2.42 1.62
CA TRP A 140 -11.27 2.49 3.01
C TRP A 140 -11.73 1.21 3.71
N VAL A 141 -10.78 0.54 4.34
CA VAL A 141 -10.96 -0.73 5.07
C VAL A 141 -10.96 -0.46 6.56
#